data_AF-A0A7D6GXZ1-F1
#
_entry.id   AF-A0A7D6GXZ1-F1
#
_cell.length_a   1.000
_cell.length_b   1.000
_cell.length_c   1.000
_cell.angle_alpha   90.00
_cell.angle_beta   90.00
_cell.angle_gamma   90.00
#
_symmetry.space_group_name_H-M   'P 1'
#
loop_
_entity.id
_entity.type
_entity.pdbx_description
1 polymer ?
#
loop_
_entity_poly.entity_id
_entity_poly.type
_entity_poly.pdbx_seq_one_letter_code
_entity_poly.pdbx_strand_id
1 'polypeptide(L)'
;MSTETDDHRWSGSRAAVSTVLEHPLLGLDRRRTALMVAYLLGLTAMFLASYIGMRITINDPLRSLLTVGLDTLSLLFIALVTATILVVPLWYAVWNGGPLLSFALPLAPVAVGDIMAGAYVLDLDVAVALTVGAIAAALALVSADVRRADSVRFWQAGIDEDQLLFVTAITIIAAVGVGRFVDTAPSYMLEWYASMGPVWFVTAAVVGSYWLRWARSAWRTRGDRPTGRL
;
A
#
# COMPACT_ATOMS: atom_id res chain seq x y z
N MET A 1 17.11 47.50 -6.15
CA MET A 1 16.24 46.49 -6.77
C MET A 1 16.76 45.14 -6.30
N SER A 2 16.25 44.68 -5.16
CA SER A 2 16.79 43.58 -4.35
C SER A 2 16.02 42.28 -4.65
N THR A 3 16.73 41.31 -5.24
CA THR A 3 16.29 39.93 -5.43
C THR A 3 16.76 39.11 -4.22
N GLU A 4 16.06 39.22 -3.10
CA GLU A 4 16.48 38.58 -1.85
C GLU A 4 15.25 38.11 -1.06
N THR A 5 14.48 37.18 -1.62
CA THR A 5 13.34 36.56 -0.91
C THR A 5 12.99 35.11 -1.28
N ASP A 6 13.61 34.46 -2.27
CA ASP A 6 13.14 33.13 -2.73
C ASP A 6 13.91 31.91 -2.18
N ASP A 7 15.12 32.06 -1.64
CA ASP A 7 15.94 30.91 -1.22
C ASP A 7 15.45 30.25 0.09
N HIS A 8 14.81 31.01 0.98
CA HIS A 8 14.27 30.46 2.23
C HIS A 8 13.04 29.57 2.02
N ARG A 9 12.22 29.84 0.99
CA ARG A 9 11.06 28.99 0.64
C ARG A 9 11.49 27.63 0.11
N TRP A 10 12.58 27.60 -0.65
CA TRP A 10 13.08 26.36 -1.26
C TRP A 10 13.80 25.44 -0.27
N SER A 11 14.48 26.02 0.73
CA SER A 11 15.09 25.25 1.82
C SER A 11 14.04 24.64 2.76
N GLY A 12 13.01 25.43 3.10
CA GLY A 12 11.90 24.96 3.95
C GLY A 12 11.08 23.83 3.31
N SER A 13 10.80 23.91 2.01
CA SER A 13 10.07 22.85 1.30
C SER A 13 10.87 21.55 1.17
N ARG A 14 12.18 21.62 0.92
CA ARG A 14 13.06 20.43 0.93
C ARG A 14 13.13 19.77 2.31
N ALA A 15 13.20 20.57 3.38
CA ALA A 15 13.20 20.07 4.74
C ALA A 15 11.86 19.40 5.12
N ALA A 16 10.73 19.99 4.73
CA ALA A 16 9.41 19.39 4.95
C ALA A 16 9.24 18.07 4.18
N VAL A 17 9.69 18.03 2.92
CA VAL A 17 9.67 16.82 2.10
C VAL A 17 10.60 15.74 2.67
N SER A 18 11.75 16.11 3.25
CA SER A 18 12.62 15.12 3.90
C SER A 18 11.98 14.52 5.13
N THR A 19 11.37 15.34 5.99
CA THR A 19 10.71 14.86 7.21
C THR A 19 9.51 13.96 6.90
N VAL A 20 8.77 14.24 5.83
CA VAL A 20 7.67 13.37 5.40
C VAL A 20 8.22 12.04 4.87
N LEU A 21 9.24 12.04 4.02
CA LEU A 21 9.81 10.80 3.46
C LEU A 21 10.51 9.90 4.49
N GLU A 22 10.84 10.43 5.66
CA GLU A 22 11.44 9.72 6.80
C GLU A 22 10.38 9.18 7.78
N HIS A 23 9.08 9.36 7.49
CA HIS A 23 8.03 8.91 8.39
C HIS A 23 8.01 7.36 8.48
N PRO A 24 7.95 6.79 9.69
CA PRO A 24 7.96 5.33 9.89
C PRO A 24 6.80 4.58 9.23
N LEU A 25 5.74 5.28 8.80
CA LEU A 25 4.61 4.70 8.07
C LEU A 25 4.91 4.53 6.58
N LEU A 26 5.80 5.36 6.04
CA LEU A 26 6.19 5.32 4.63
C LEU A 26 7.35 4.36 4.41
N GLY A 27 8.24 4.19 5.38
CA GLY A 27 9.31 3.18 5.36
C GLY A 27 10.54 3.65 6.13
N LEU A 28 11.47 2.73 6.33
CA LEU A 28 12.68 2.98 7.14
C LEU A 28 13.76 3.74 6.37
N ASP A 29 13.97 3.40 5.09
CA ASP A 29 14.99 4.02 4.25
C ASP A 29 14.38 5.07 3.30
N ARG A 30 14.76 6.34 3.50
CA ARG A 30 14.30 7.47 2.66
C ARG A 30 14.52 7.25 1.17
N ARG A 31 15.66 6.69 0.77
CA ARG A 31 15.98 6.45 -0.66
C ARG A 31 15.01 5.44 -1.28
N ARG A 32 14.63 4.40 -0.53
CA ARG A 32 13.69 3.37 -1.00
C ARG A 32 12.26 3.91 -1.05
N THR A 33 11.88 4.73 -0.07
CA THR A 33 10.59 5.46 -0.08
C THR A 33 10.50 6.38 -1.28
N ALA A 34 11.53 7.20 -1.53
CA ALA A 34 11.55 8.12 -2.67
C ALA A 34 11.47 7.39 -4.01
N LEU A 35 12.16 6.25 -4.15
CA LEU A 35 12.08 5.41 -5.35
C LEU A 35 10.66 4.90 -5.58
N MET A 36 9.99 4.39 -4.55
CA MET A 36 8.60 3.91 -4.70
C MET A 36 7.60 5.03 -4.96
N VAL A 37 7.78 6.20 -4.35
CA VAL A 37 6.97 7.39 -4.66
C VAL A 37 7.19 7.80 -6.12
N ALA A 38 8.43 7.85 -6.60
CA ALA A 38 8.74 8.17 -7.99
C ALA A 38 8.15 7.13 -8.95
N TYR A 39 8.23 5.85 -8.59
CA TYR A 39 7.59 4.75 -9.34
C TYR A 39 6.07 4.93 -9.43
N LEU A 40 5.39 5.21 -8.30
CA LEU A 40 3.95 5.48 -8.27
C LEU A 40 3.56 6.69 -9.12
N LEU A 41 4.33 7.78 -9.04
CA LEU A 41 4.11 8.97 -9.87
C LEU A 41 4.29 8.66 -11.35
N GLY A 42 5.34 7.92 -11.72
CA GLY A 42 5.59 7.49 -13.09
C GLY A 42 4.47 6.59 -13.62
N LEU A 43 4.00 5.65 -12.80
CA LEU A 43 2.89 4.76 -13.15
C LEU A 43 1.58 5.55 -13.35
N THR A 44 1.30 6.49 -12.45
CA THR A 44 0.12 7.37 -12.55
C THR A 44 0.18 8.25 -13.81
N ALA A 45 1.34 8.83 -14.10
CA ALA A 45 1.54 9.64 -15.31
C ALA A 45 1.37 8.80 -16.58
N MET A 46 1.87 7.55 -16.58
CA MET A 46 1.70 6.63 -17.70
C MET A 46 0.23 6.26 -17.91
N PHE A 47 -0.53 5.99 -16.84
CA PHE A 47 -1.99 5.80 -16.90
C PHE A 47 -2.69 7.00 -17.53
N LEU A 48 -2.38 8.20 -17.06
CA LEU A 48 -3.01 9.42 -17.53
C LEU A 48 -2.69 9.67 -19.01
N ALA A 49 -1.43 9.46 -19.42
CA ALA A 49 -1.02 9.57 -20.81
C ALA A 49 -1.72 8.54 -21.71
N SER A 50 -1.84 7.29 -21.25
CA SER A 50 -2.55 6.23 -21.97
C SER A 50 -4.02 6.59 -22.17
N TYR A 51 -4.69 7.09 -21.12
CA TYR A 51 -6.08 7.52 -21.19
C TYR A 51 -6.29 8.69 -22.16
N ILE A 52 -5.41 9.70 -22.13
CA ILE A 52 -5.44 10.82 -23.07
C ILE A 52 -5.26 10.31 -24.50
N GLY A 53 -4.32 9.39 -24.73
CA GLY A 53 -4.06 8.78 -26.02
C GLY A 53 -5.28 8.06 -26.60
N MET A 54 -6.03 7.34 -25.77
CA MET A 54 -7.27 6.66 -26.17
C MET A 54 -8.37 7.62 -26.65
N ARG A 55 -8.38 8.87 -26.19
CA ARG A 55 -9.37 9.89 -26.60
C ARG A 55 -9.02 10.62 -27.90
N ILE A 56 -7.84 10.38 -28.48
CA ILE A 56 -7.41 10.97 -29.75
C ILE A 56 -7.87 10.07 -30.90
N THR A 57 -8.81 10.54 -31.72
CA THR A 57 -9.26 9.83 -32.93
C THR A 57 -8.16 9.81 -33.98
N ILE A 58 -7.65 8.62 -34.31
CA ILE A 58 -6.66 8.38 -35.38
C ILE A 58 -7.40 7.86 -36.63
N ASN A 59 -7.09 8.42 -37.80
CA ASN A 59 -7.69 8.02 -39.08
C ASN A 59 -7.37 6.55 -39.46
N ASP A 60 -8.35 5.87 -40.07
CA ASP A 60 -8.39 4.41 -40.26
C ASP A 60 -7.19 3.70 -40.94
N PRO A 61 -6.43 4.27 -41.90
CA PRO A 61 -5.35 3.50 -42.56
C PRO A 61 -4.10 3.29 -41.67
N LEU A 62 -3.92 4.08 -40.60
CA LEU A 62 -2.84 3.89 -39.62
C LEU A 62 -3.20 2.85 -38.54
N ARG A 63 -4.47 2.47 -38.45
CA ARG A 63 -5.03 1.68 -37.35
C ARG A 63 -4.59 0.22 -37.37
N SER A 64 -4.44 -0.39 -38.56
CA SER A 64 -4.13 -1.83 -38.68
C SER A 64 -2.66 -2.21 -38.51
N LEU A 65 -1.73 -1.27 -38.69
CA LEU A 65 -0.30 -1.46 -38.39
C LEU A 65 0.01 -1.12 -36.93
N LEU A 66 -0.75 -0.19 -36.34
CA LEU A 66 -0.65 0.14 -34.92
C LEU A 66 -1.28 -0.92 -34.00
N THR A 67 -2.27 -1.70 -34.44
CA THR A 67 -3.01 -2.65 -33.58
C THR A 67 -2.10 -3.67 -32.90
N VAL A 68 -1.18 -4.33 -33.61
CA VAL A 68 -0.29 -5.35 -33.01
C VAL A 68 0.67 -4.72 -31.99
N GLY A 69 1.18 -3.52 -32.29
CA GLY A 69 2.05 -2.77 -31.37
C GLY A 69 1.31 -2.29 -30.13
N LEU A 70 0.07 -1.80 -30.31
CA LEU A 70 -0.82 -1.37 -29.24
C LEU A 70 -1.29 -2.54 -28.38
N ASP A 71 -1.55 -3.71 -28.96
CA ASP A 71 -1.92 -4.93 -28.22
C ASP A 71 -0.77 -5.40 -27.33
N THR A 72 0.45 -5.40 -27.88
CA THR A 72 1.67 -5.76 -27.12
C THR A 72 1.93 -4.77 -25.98
N LEU A 73 1.79 -3.47 -26.25
CA LEU A 73 1.96 -2.42 -25.25
C LEU A 73 0.88 -2.51 -24.16
N SER A 74 -0.36 -2.80 -24.54
CA SER A 74 -1.48 -3.00 -23.60
C SER A 74 -1.25 -4.22 -22.72
N LEU A 75 -0.74 -5.32 -23.27
CA LEU A 75 -0.38 -6.51 -22.50
C LEU A 75 0.73 -6.20 -21.49
N LEU A 76 1.79 -5.50 -21.91
CA LEU A 76 2.87 -5.08 -21.01
C LEU A 76 2.36 -4.16 -19.90
N PHE A 77 1.44 -3.26 -20.23
CA PHE A 77 0.80 -2.38 -19.28
C PHE A 77 -0.05 -3.16 -18.26
N ILE A 78 -0.90 -4.08 -18.72
CA ILE A 78 -1.67 -4.97 -17.85
C ILE A 78 -0.73 -5.78 -16.94
N ALA A 79 0.34 -6.36 -17.48
CA ALA A 79 1.32 -7.11 -16.69
C ALA A 79 1.97 -6.24 -15.61
N LEU A 80 2.35 -5.00 -15.94
CA LEU A 80 2.92 -4.07 -14.98
C LEU A 80 1.91 -3.69 -13.88
N VAL A 81 0.67 -3.42 -14.24
CA VAL A 81 -0.41 -3.07 -13.30
C VAL A 81 -0.71 -4.26 -12.38
N THR A 82 -0.86 -5.45 -12.94
CA THR A 82 -1.05 -6.68 -12.17
C THR A 82 0.11 -6.92 -11.20
N ALA A 83 1.36 -6.72 -11.63
CA ALA A 83 2.52 -6.79 -10.74
C ALA A 83 2.48 -5.71 -9.64
N THR A 84 2.01 -4.50 -9.97
CA THR A 84 1.85 -3.38 -9.02
C THR A 84 0.79 -3.68 -7.96
N ILE A 85 -0.27 -4.39 -8.34
CA ILE A 85 -1.35 -4.76 -7.42
C ILE A 85 -0.94 -5.95 -6.55
N LEU A 86 -0.30 -6.98 -7.13
CA LEU A 86 -0.08 -8.26 -6.44
C LEU A 86 1.30 -8.41 -5.80
N VAL A 87 2.36 -7.88 -6.41
CA VAL A 87 3.75 -8.23 -6.07
C VAL A 87 4.51 -7.06 -5.45
N VAL A 88 4.47 -5.89 -6.08
CA VAL A 88 5.18 -4.69 -5.63
C VAL A 88 4.85 -4.29 -4.18
N PRO A 89 3.58 -4.37 -3.69
CA PRO A 89 3.24 -3.98 -2.32
C PRO A 89 3.90 -4.88 -1.28
N LEU A 90 3.93 -6.19 -1.56
CA LEU A 90 4.56 -7.21 -0.72
C LEU A 90 6.08 -7.05 -0.74
N TRP A 91 6.65 -6.83 -1.93
CA TRP A 91 8.08 -6.57 -2.08
C TRP A 91 8.49 -5.33 -1.30
N TYR A 92 7.72 -4.24 -1.41
CA TYR A 92 7.97 -3.02 -0.67
C TYR A 92 7.83 -3.22 0.85
N ALA A 93 6.83 -4.00 1.28
CA ALA A 93 6.65 -4.33 2.69
C ALA A 93 7.91 -4.98 3.24
N VAL A 94 8.44 -6.01 2.57
CA VAL A 94 9.66 -6.72 2.99
C VAL A 94 10.90 -5.82 2.85
N TRP A 95 10.96 -5.00 1.80
CA TRP A 95 12.15 -4.22 1.43
C TRP A 95 12.27 -2.87 2.16
N ASN A 96 11.20 -2.27 2.65
CA ASN A 96 11.28 -0.99 3.36
C ASN A 96 10.41 -0.89 4.63
N GLY A 97 9.46 -1.79 4.84
CA GLY A 97 8.66 -1.84 6.07
C GLY A 97 7.71 -0.66 6.27
N GLY A 98 7.26 -0.03 5.18
CA GLY A 98 6.33 1.11 5.23
C GLY A 98 4.87 0.69 5.09
N PRO A 99 4.11 0.52 6.19
CA PRO A 99 2.74 -0.02 6.13
C PRO A 99 1.78 0.83 5.32
N LEU A 100 1.87 2.17 5.39
CA LEU A 100 0.99 3.06 4.63
C LEU A 100 1.25 2.95 3.14
N LEU A 101 2.52 3.00 2.70
CA LEU A 101 2.83 2.94 1.29
C LEU A 101 2.59 1.55 0.71
N SER A 102 2.89 0.48 1.47
CA SER A 102 2.50 -0.89 1.12
C SER A 102 0.99 -1.05 0.94
N PHE A 103 0.18 -0.40 1.77
CA PHE A 103 -1.28 -0.43 1.63
C PHE A 103 -1.78 0.38 0.43
N ALA A 104 -1.15 1.53 0.16
CA ALA A 104 -1.58 2.45 -0.90
C ALA A 104 -1.15 2.00 -2.31
N LEU A 105 -0.01 1.32 -2.44
CA LEU A 105 0.54 0.84 -3.71
C LEU A 105 -0.47 0.09 -4.60
N PRO A 106 -1.19 -0.94 -4.11
CA PRO A 106 -2.15 -1.66 -4.94
C PRO A 106 -3.42 -0.86 -5.23
N LEU A 107 -3.76 0.12 -4.39
CA LEU A 107 -4.95 0.95 -4.55
C LEU A 107 -4.76 2.05 -5.59
N ALA A 108 -3.54 2.56 -5.77
CA ALA A 108 -3.24 3.65 -6.70
C ALA A 108 -3.68 3.37 -8.15
N PRO A 109 -3.30 2.24 -8.80
CA PRO A 109 -3.73 1.98 -10.17
C PRO A 109 -5.25 1.80 -10.29
N VAL A 110 -5.88 1.15 -9.29
CA VAL A 110 -7.32 0.90 -9.29
C VAL A 110 -8.09 2.21 -9.14
N ALA A 111 -7.73 3.04 -8.18
CA ALA A 111 -8.38 4.34 -7.96
C ALA A 111 -8.25 5.26 -9.17
N VAL A 112 -7.09 5.27 -9.84
CA VAL A 112 -6.91 6.04 -11.09
C VAL A 112 -7.80 5.49 -12.20
N GLY A 113 -7.88 4.16 -12.35
CA GLY A 113 -8.77 3.50 -13.31
C GLY A 113 -10.24 3.86 -13.09
N ASP A 114 -10.73 3.71 -11.85
CA ASP A 114 -12.11 3.99 -11.43
C ASP A 114 -12.50 5.45 -11.68
N ILE A 115 -11.63 6.40 -11.28
CA ILE A 115 -11.85 7.83 -11.52
C ILE A 115 -11.94 8.13 -13.02
N MET A 116 -11.09 7.51 -13.84
CA MET A 116 -11.06 7.75 -15.29
C MET A 116 -12.24 7.10 -16.02
N ALA A 117 -12.74 5.97 -15.50
CA ALA A 117 -13.93 5.29 -15.98
C ALA A 117 -15.23 5.96 -15.53
N GLY A 118 -15.17 6.84 -14.51
CA GLY A 118 -16.35 7.43 -13.88
C GLY A 118 -17.17 6.42 -13.07
N ALA A 119 -16.58 5.26 -12.77
CA ALA A 119 -17.19 4.19 -11.99
C ALA A 119 -16.68 4.30 -10.55
N TYR A 120 -17.57 4.54 -9.59
CA TYR A 120 -17.25 4.55 -8.16
C TYR A 120 -17.81 3.29 -7.48
N VAL A 121 -17.78 2.17 -8.20
CA VAL A 121 -18.33 0.90 -7.72
C VAL A 121 -17.20 0.10 -7.11
N LEU A 122 -17.50 -0.57 -5.99
CA LEU A 122 -16.53 -1.46 -5.37
C LEU A 122 -16.48 -2.74 -6.19
N ASP A 123 -15.52 -2.82 -7.11
CA ASP A 123 -15.36 -3.94 -8.03
C ASP A 123 -14.31 -4.95 -7.54
N LEU A 124 -14.18 -6.06 -8.27
CA LEU A 124 -13.25 -7.14 -7.95
C LEU A 124 -11.81 -6.63 -7.75
N ASP A 125 -11.36 -5.69 -8.58
CA ASP A 125 -10.01 -5.13 -8.51
C ASP A 125 -9.78 -4.34 -7.22
N VAL A 126 -10.79 -3.59 -6.75
CA VAL A 126 -10.74 -2.87 -5.47
C VAL A 126 -10.67 -3.87 -4.32
N ALA A 127 -11.48 -4.93 -4.35
CA ALA A 127 -11.48 -5.97 -3.32
C ALA A 127 -10.13 -6.70 -3.22
N VAL A 128 -9.53 -7.02 -4.38
CA VAL A 128 -8.19 -7.61 -4.46
C VAL A 128 -7.14 -6.62 -3.93
N ALA A 129 -7.17 -5.36 -4.37
CA ALA A 129 -6.22 -4.35 -3.94
C ALA A 129 -6.29 -4.07 -2.44
N LEU A 130 -7.48 -4.01 -1.84
CA LEU A 130 -7.68 -3.90 -0.39
C LEU A 130 -7.10 -5.10 0.36
N THR A 131 -7.32 -6.31 -0.17
CA THR A 131 -6.81 -7.54 0.45
C THR A 131 -5.29 -7.60 0.40
N VAL A 132 -4.70 -7.33 -0.77
CA VAL A 132 -3.23 -7.30 -0.93
C VAL A 132 -2.61 -6.16 -0.13
N GLY A 133 -3.25 -4.99 -0.09
CA GLY A 133 -2.81 -3.87 0.72
C GLY A 133 -2.78 -4.21 2.21
N ALA A 134 -3.82 -4.88 2.72
CA ALA A 134 -3.91 -5.27 4.12
C ALA A 134 -2.81 -6.26 4.53
N ILE A 135 -2.59 -7.33 3.73
CA ILE A 135 -1.51 -8.28 4.00
C ILE A 135 -0.13 -7.62 3.86
N ALA A 136 0.07 -6.74 2.87
CA ALA A 136 1.32 -6.02 2.68
C ALA A 136 1.62 -5.11 3.89
N ALA A 137 0.62 -4.40 4.41
CA ALA A 137 0.77 -3.58 5.60
C ALA A 137 1.08 -4.41 6.85
N ALA A 138 0.45 -5.58 7.01
CA ALA A 138 0.76 -6.50 8.10
C ALA A 138 2.19 -7.06 8.00
N LEU A 139 2.64 -7.41 6.79
CA LEU A 139 4.04 -7.83 6.55
C LEU A 139 5.04 -6.70 6.79
N ALA A 140 4.65 -5.45 6.53
CA ALA A 140 5.49 -4.29 6.79
C ALA A 140 5.79 -4.11 8.28
N LEU A 141 4.85 -4.45 9.18
CA LEU A 141 5.13 -4.50 10.62
C LEU A 141 6.21 -5.52 10.94
N VAL A 142 6.07 -6.74 10.40
CA VAL A 142 7.03 -7.83 10.63
C VAL A 142 8.41 -7.46 10.12
N SER A 143 8.51 -6.93 8.90
CA SER A 143 9.80 -6.55 8.33
C SER A 143 10.45 -5.38 9.07
N ALA A 144 9.65 -4.41 9.55
CA ALA A 144 10.14 -3.30 10.34
C ALA A 144 10.69 -3.80 11.70
N ASP A 145 9.97 -4.70 12.38
CA ASP A 145 10.42 -5.27 13.65
C ASP A 145 11.64 -6.20 13.48
N VAL A 146 11.72 -7.00 12.41
CA VAL A 146 12.92 -7.82 12.09
C VAL A 146 14.15 -6.93 11.97
N ARG A 147 14.01 -5.77 11.32
CA ARG A 147 15.12 -4.81 11.15
C ARG A 147 15.47 -4.10 12.44
N ARG A 148 14.47 -3.69 13.22
CA ARG A 148 14.69 -3.06 14.53
C ARG A 148 15.36 -4.01 15.52
N ALA A 149 15.04 -5.30 15.46
CA ALA A 149 15.67 -6.34 16.28
C ALA A 149 17.02 -6.85 15.74
N ASP A 150 17.40 -6.46 14.52
CA ASP A 150 18.52 -7.05 13.74
C ASP A 150 18.51 -8.60 13.78
N SER A 151 17.32 -9.18 13.76
CA SER A 151 17.11 -10.61 13.97
C SER A 151 15.77 -11.07 13.41
N VAL A 152 15.74 -12.32 12.90
CA VAL A 152 14.49 -13.01 12.54
C VAL A 152 13.58 -13.19 13.77
N ARG A 153 14.15 -13.08 14.98
CA ARG A 153 13.40 -13.03 16.24
C ARG A 153 12.75 -11.66 16.45
N PHE A 154 11.89 -11.26 15.52
CA PHE A 154 11.14 -10.00 15.55
C PHE A 154 10.37 -9.78 16.86
N TRP A 155 10.09 -10.86 17.59
CA TRP A 155 9.44 -10.77 18.89
C TRP A 155 10.25 -10.10 20.00
N GLN A 156 11.56 -9.90 19.78
CA GLN A 156 12.46 -9.20 20.71
C GLN A 156 12.39 -7.68 20.57
N ALA A 157 11.92 -7.16 19.43
CA ALA A 157 11.67 -5.73 19.27
C ALA A 157 10.51 -5.29 20.19
N GLY A 158 10.62 -4.07 20.72
CA GLY A 158 9.49 -3.38 21.34
C GLY A 158 8.39 -3.12 20.32
N ILE A 159 7.13 -3.18 20.77
CA ILE A 159 5.97 -2.95 19.92
C ILE A 159 5.78 -1.44 19.74
N ASP A 160 5.73 -1.01 18.48
CA ASP A 160 5.31 0.33 18.10
C ASP A 160 3.77 0.37 18.07
N GLU A 161 3.17 0.98 19.09
CA GLU A 161 1.71 1.03 19.26
C GLU A 161 1.02 1.82 18.14
N ASP A 162 1.65 2.91 17.68
CA ASP A 162 1.09 3.77 16.64
C ASP A 162 1.03 3.02 15.30
N GLN A 163 2.09 2.29 14.95
CA GLN A 163 2.09 1.45 13.76
C GLN A 163 1.08 0.29 13.87
N LEU A 164 0.99 -0.36 15.03
CA LEU A 164 0.03 -1.45 15.24
C LEU A 164 -1.42 -0.97 15.12
N LEU A 165 -1.75 0.18 15.72
CA LEU A 165 -3.06 0.81 15.62
C LEU A 165 -3.37 1.20 14.17
N PHE A 166 -2.42 1.82 13.48
CA PHE A 166 -2.57 2.20 12.09
C PHE A 166 -2.88 0.99 11.19
N VAL A 167 -2.06 -0.07 11.27
CA VAL A 167 -2.26 -1.29 10.46
C VAL A 167 -3.56 -1.99 10.81
N THR A 168 -3.94 -2.02 12.09
CA THR A 168 -5.24 -2.56 12.51
C THR A 168 -6.39 -1.76 11.88
N ALA A 169 -6.34 -0.43 11.93
CA ALA A 169 -7.38 0.43 11.36
C ALA A 169 -7.55 0.23 9.84
N ILE A 170 -6.46 0.24 9.07
CA ILE A 170 -6.54 0.02 7.61
C ILE A 170 -6.97 -1.41 7.27
N THR A 171 -6.59 -2.40 8.09
CA THR A 171 -7.03 -3.80 7.91
C THR A 171 -8.54 -3.92 8.15
N ILE A 172 -9.08 -3.24 9.17
CA ILE A 172 -10.53 -3.19 9.43
C ILE A 172 -11.25 -2.50 8.27
N ILE A 173 -10.74 -1.35 7.80
CA ILE A 173 -11.32 -0.63 6.65
C ILE A 173 -11.35 -1.53 5.42
N ALA A 174 -10.25 -2.24 5.14
CA ALA A 174 -10.17 -3.20 4.04
C ALA A 174 -11.14 -4.36 4.21
N ALA A 175 -11.23 -4.93 5.42
CA ALA A 175 -12.14 -6.04 5.71
C ALA A 175 -13.61 -5.64 5.55
N VAL A 176 -13.98 -4.43 6.01
CA VAL A 176 -15.32 -3.88 5.81
C VAL A 176 -15.58 -3.61 4.33
N GLY A 177 -14.62 -3.01 3.62
CA GLY A 177 -14.73 -2.76 2.18
C GLY A 177 -14.97 -4.05 1.39
N VAL A 178 -14.13 -5.06 1.61
CA VAL A 178 -14.29 -6.40 1.03
C VAL A 178 -15.59 -7.06 1.47
N GLY A 179 -15.99 -6.91 2.73
CA GLY A 179 -17.26 -7.45 3.22
C GLY A 179 -18.46 -6.90 2.46
N ARG A 180 -18.45 -5.59 2.14
CA ARG A 180 -19.48 -4.96 1.30
C ARG A 180 -19.44 -5.50 -0.13
N PHE A 181 -18.25 -5.69 -0.70
CA PHE A 181 -18.12 -6.35 -2.01
C PHE A 181 -18.72 -7.75 -1.98
N VAL A 182 -18.37 -8.57 -1.00
CA VAL A 182 -18.86 -9.97 -0.90
C VAL A 182 -20.38 -10.01 -0.75
N ASP A 183 -20.97 -9.06 -0.03
CA ASP A 183 -22.42 -8.97 0.18
C ASP A 183 -23.19 -8.58 -1.09
N THR A 184 -22.60 -7.74 -1.95
CA THR A 184 -23.29 -7.18 -3.13
C THR A 184 -22.86 -7.76 -4.47
N ALA A 185 -21.73 -8.49 -4.53
CA ALA A 185 -21.15 -8.94 -5.78
C ALA A 185 -21.92 -10.13 -6.39
N PRO A 186 -22.04 -10.19 -7.72
CA PRO A 186 -22.51 -11.37 -8.43
C PRO A 186 -21.67 -12.62 -8.11
N SER A 187 -22.29 -13.81 -8.11
CA SER A 187 -21.63 -15.07 -7.75
C SER A 187 -20.36 -15.37 -8.56
N TYR A 188 -20.35 -15.06 -9.86
CA TYR A 188 -19.17 -15.29 -10.69
C TYR A 188 -17.95 -14.47 -10.24
N MET A 189 -18.15 -13.26 -9.69
CA MET A 189 -17.04 -12.46 -9.15
C MET A 189 -16.50 -13.05 -7.84
N LEU A 190 -17.39 -13.64 -7.03
CA LEU A 190 -17.00 -14.30 -5.78
C LEU A 190 -16.14 -15.54 -6.04
N GLU A 191 -16.41 -16.29 -7.11
CA GLU A 191 -15.59 -17.44 -7.52
C GLU A 191 -14.14 -17.02 -7.82
N TRP A 192 -13.95 -15.92 -8.54
CA TRP A 192 -12.61 -15.38 -8.80
C TRP A 192 -11.94 -14.87 -7.52
N TYR A 193 -12.69 -14.18 -6.67
CA TYR A 193 -12.19 -13.63 -5.41
C TYR A 193 -11.88 -14.70 -4.35
N ALA A 194 -12.51 -15.88 -4.40
CA ALA A 194 -12.37 -16.93 -3.38
C ALA A 194 -10.90 -17.32 -3.11
N SER A 195 -10.05 -17.24 -4.14
CA SER A 195 -8.60 -17.48 -4.05
C SER A 195 -7.88 -16.55 -3.03
N MET A 196 -8.45 -15.39 -2.72
CA MET A 196 -7.91 -14.40 -1.77
C MET A 196 -8.32 -14.67 -0.32
N GLY A 197 -9.29 -15.56 -0.07
CA GLY A 197 -9.75 -15.90 1.28
C GLY A 197 -8.61 -16.32 2.24
N PRO A 198 -7.70 -17.23 1.85
CA PRO A 198 -6.53 -17.60 2.65
C PRO A 198 -5.65 -16.43 3.11
N VAL A 199 -5.55 -15.37 2.30
CA VAL A 199 -4.72 -14.20 2.59
C VAL A 199 -5.23 -13.48 3.85
N TRP A 200 -6.56 -13.41 4.04
CA TRP A 200 -7.16 -12.82 5.23
C TRP A 200 -6.78 -13.54 6.53
N PHE A 201 -6.63 -14.87 6.49
CA PHE A 201 -6.16 -15.62 7.65
C PHE A 201 -4.73 -15.26 8.02
N VAL A 202 -3.85 -15.06 7.02
CA VAL A 202 -2.47 -14.65 7.27
C VAL A 202 -2.44 -13.24 7.87
N THR A 203 -3.20 -12.30 7.30
CA THR A 203 -3.32 -10.93 7.82
C THR A 203 -3.82 -10.94 9.27
N ALA A 204 -4.89 -11.67 9.56
CA ALA A 204 -5.46 -11.79 10.89
C ALA A 204 -4.50 -12.45 11.89
N ALA A 205 -3.76 -13.49 11.47
CA ALA A 205 -2.77 -14.15 12.29
C ALA A 205 -1.61 -13.21 12.66
N VAL A 206 -1.11 -12.43 11.70
CA VAL A 206 -0.05 -11.45 11.94
C VAL A 206 -0.54 -10.37 12.91
N VAL A 207 -1.62 -9.66 12.58
CA VAL A 207 -2.15 -8.56 13.42
C VAL A 207 -2.55 -9.07 14.82
N GLY A 208 -3.21 -10.22 14.89
CA GLY A 208 -3.59 -10.87 16.16
C GLY A 208 -2.38 -11.26 17.01
N SER A 209 -1.30 -11.76 16.40
CA SER A 209 -0.07 -12.09 17.13
C SER A 209 0.59 -10.87 17.77
N TYR A 210 0.53 -9.70 17.12
CA TYR A 210 1.04 -8.45 17.68
C TYR A 210 0.21 -7.97 18.86
N TRP A 211 -1.12 -8.00 18.74
CA TRP A 211 -2.01 -7.66 19.86
C TRP A 211 -1.84 -8.61 21.05
N LEU A 212 -1.64 -9.91 20.80
CA LEU A 212 -1.33 -10.88 21.86
C LEU A 212 0.01 -10.58 22.54
N ARG A 213 1.04 -10.18 21.79
CA ARG A 213 2.32 -9.77 22.36
C ARG A 213 2.17 -8.50 23.21
N TRP A 214 1.42 -7.51 22.72
CA TRP A 214 1.16 -6.27 23.44
C TRP A 214 0.38 -6.50 24.74
N ALA A 215 -0.66 -7.33 24.71
CA ALA A 215 -1.42 -7.68 25.91
C ALA A 215 -0.52 -8.36 26.97
N ARG A 216 0.38 -9.26 26.53
CA ARG A 216 1.33 -9.94 27.42
C ARG A 216 2.35 -8.97 28.02
N SER A 217 2.86 -7.98 27.27
CA SER A 217 3.80 -6.98 27.80
C SER A 217 3.11 -6.00 28.77
N ALA A 218 1.88 -5.59 28.47
CA ALA A 218 1.08 -4.75 29.35
C ALA A 218 0.73 -5.42 30.68
N TRP A 219 0.53 -6.75 30.69
CA TRP A 219 0.26 -7.49 31.93
C TRP A 219 1.50 -7.63 32.82
N ARG A 220 2.68 -7.88 32.24
CA ARG A 220 3.94 -8.01 33.01
C ARG A 220 4.30 -6.71 33.72
N THR A 221 4.20 -5.59 33.03
CA THR A 221 4.47 -4.25 33.59
C THR A 221 3.51 -3.85 34.72
N ARG A 222 2.30 -4.43 34.76
CA ARG A 222 1.32 -4.19 35.84
C ARG A 222 1.61 -5.01 37.10
N GLY A 223 2.20 -6.19 36.96
CA GLY A 223 2.58 -7.06 38.08
C GLY A 223 3.81 -6.56 38.86
N ASP A 224 4.70 -5.82 38.21
CA ASP A 224 5.94 -5.31 38.80
C ASP A 224 5.78 -3.96 39.52
N ARG A 225 4.57 -3.36 39.54
CA ARG A 225 4.32 -2.20 40.40
C ARG A 225 4.25 -2.68 41.85
N PRO A 226 5.22 -2.33 42.72
CA PRO A 226 5.10 -2.64 44.13
C PRO A 226 3.84 -1.92 44.60
N THR A 227 2.90 -2.67 45.17
CA THR A 227 1.87 -2.13 46.04
C THR A 227 2.60 -1.55 47.24
N GLY A 228 3.05 -0.29 47.07
CA GLY A 228 3.54 0.54 48.16
C GLY A 228 2.45 0.60 49.20
N ARG A 229 2.63 -0.20 50.25
CA ARG A 229 1.84 -0.17 51.47
C ARG A 229 1.96 1.26 52.03
N LEU A 230 0.84 1.97 52.08
CA LEU A 230 0.61 3.00 53.07
C LEU A 230 0.37 2.32 54.42
#